data_AF-A0A3C1FU46-F1
#
_entry.id   AF-A0A3C1FU46-F1
#
_cell.length_a   1.000
_cell.length_b   1.000
_cell.length_c   1.000
_cell.angle_alpha   90.00
_cell.angle_beta   90.00
_cell.angle_gamma   90.00
#
_symmetry.space_group_name_H-M   'P 1'
#
loop_
_entity.id
_entity.type
_entity.pdbx_description
1 polymer ?
#
loop_
_entity_poly.entity_id
_entity_poly.type
_entity_poly.pdbx_seq_one_letter_code
_entity_poly.pdbx_strand_id
1 'polypeptide(L)'
;MNFLRLIQQRGDVIVAVCVVAIVVVMMLPIPPFVLDILLSLSISLSIVILITGIYIRKPLDFSVFPSMLLITTLYRLALNIAATRLVLLRGAEGTDAAGQVIQSFGSFVVGGNYIIGAVIFCVLIAIQYVVINHGSVRISEVTARFTLDALPGKQMSIDADLNGGLIDEAEARRRRRDLSGEAEFYGAMDGASRFTQRDAIASIIITGVNIIAGFLIGVL
;
A
#
# COMPACT_ATOMS: atom_id res chain seq x y z
N MET A 1 -26.02 -14.40 -11.56
CA MET A 1 -25.26 -13.91 -12.73
C MET A 1 -25.36 -12.40 -12.98
N ASN A 2 -26.14 -11.62 -12.20
CA ASN A 2 -26.26 -10.16 -12.36
C ASN A 2 -25.37 -9.32 -11.41
N PHE A 3 -24.84 -9.90 -10.33
CA PHE A 3 -24.00 -9.18 -9.35
C PHE A 3 -22.64 -8.75 -9.93
N LEU A 4 -22.03 -9.61 -10.76
CA LEU A 4 -20.76 -9.35 -11.43
C LEU A 4 -20.84 -8.26 -12.51
N ARG A 5 -21.97 -8.14 -13.23
CA ARG A 5 -22.18 -7.06 -14.22
C ARG A 5 -22.49 -5.72 -13.57
N LEU A 6 -23.15 -5.71 -12.40
CA LEU A 6 -23.39 -4.49 -11.63
C LEU A 6 -22.09 -3.90 -11.06
N ILE A 7 -21.15 -4.78 -10.67
CA ILE A 7 -19.80 -4.43 -10.22
C ILE A 7 -18.98 -3.79 -11.35
N GLN A 8 -19.11 -4.29 -12.58
CA GLN A 8 -18.33 -3.84 -13.73
C GLN A 8 -18.77 -2.47 -14.28
N GLN A 9 -20.03 -2.07 -14.07
CA GLN A 9 -20.57 -0.76 -14.48
C GLN A 9 -20.46 0.33 -13.38
N ARG A 10 -20.06 -0.04 -12.16
CA ARG A 10 -19.99 0.87 -10.99
C ARG A 10 -18.66 0.74 -10.24
N GLY A 11 -17.55 0.60 -10.95
CA GLY A 11 -16.21 0.54 -10.35
C GLY A 11 -15.96 1.68 -9.35
N ASP A 12 -16.38 2.90 -9.70
CA ASP A 12 -16.25 4.08 -8.85
C ASP A 12 -17.07 3.98 -7.55
N VAL A 13 -18.24 3.34 -7.58
CA VAL A 13 -19.09 3.15 -6.39
C VAL A 13 -18.45 2.15 -5.44
N ILE A 14 -17.80 1.10 -5.95
CA ILE A 14 -17.11 0.12 -5.11
C ILE A 14 -15.92 0.78 -4.41
N VAL A 15 -15.14 1.56 -5.15
CA VAL A 15 -14.02 2.34 -4.58
C VAL A 15 -14.53 3.30 -3.52
N ALA A 16 -15.61 4.05 -3.79
CA ALA A 16 -16.21 4.97 -2.83
C ALA A 16 -16.73 4.25 -1.57
N VAL A 17 -17.41 3.11 -1.73
CA VAL A 17 -17.90 2.29 -0.59
C VAL A 17 -16.72 1.74 0.21
N CYS A 18 -15.65 1.29 -0.43
CA CYS A 18 -14.43 0.86 0.26
C CYS A 18 -13.80 1.99 1.07
N VAL A 19 -13.69 3.20 0.50
CA VAL A 19 -13.14 4.36 1.22
C VAL A 19 -14.03 4.72 2.41
N VAL A 20 -15.35 4.73 2.24
CA VAL A 20 -16.30 4.98 3.35
C VAL A 20 -16.16 3.90 4.42
N ALA A 21 -16.06 2.63 4.05
CA ALA A 21 -15.86 1.54 5.00
C ALA A 21 -14.56 1.69 5.80
N ILE A 22 -13.46 2.13 5.16
CA ILE A 22 -12.18 2.45 5.82
C ILE A 22 -12.36 3.57 6.86
N VAL A 23 -13.11 4.62 6.54
CA VAL A 23 -13.41 5.72 7.48
C VAL A 23 -14.29 5.24 8.65
N VAL A 24 -15.29 4.39 8.37
CA VAL A 24 -16.17 3.79 9.39
C VAL A 24 -15.36 2.93 10.36
N VAL A 25 -14.42 2.14 9.85
CA VAL A 25 -13.46 1.33 10.65
C VAL A 25 -12.63 2.20 11.60
N MET A 26 -12.30 3.43 11.20
CA MET A 26 -11.57 4.38 12.06
C MET A 26 -12.43 4.94 13.20
N MET A 27 -13.75 5.09 13.00
CA MET A 27 -14.64 5.70 13.99
C MET A 27 -15.33 4.69 14.92
N LEU A 28 -15.68 3.50 14.45
CA LEU A 28 -16.44 2.53 15.23
C LEU A 28 -15.54 1.55 16.01
N PRO A 29 -15.90 1.18 17.26
CA PRO A 29 -15.27 0.07 17.96
C PRO A 29 -15.44 -1.25 17.20
N ILE A 30 -14.32 -1.83 16.79
CA ILE A 30 -14.29 -3.14 16.13
C ILE A 30 -13.96 -4.22 17.16
N PRO A 31 -14.67 -5.37 17.15
CA PRO A 31 -14.31 -6.49 18.01
C PRO A 31 -12.94 -7.09 17.60
N PRO A 32 -12.14 -7.61 18.56
CA PRO A 32 -10.80 -8.15 18.29
C PRO A 32 -10.76 -9.18 17.15
N PHE A 33 -11.75 -10.07 17.09
CA PHE A 33 -11.86 -11.09 16.05
C PHE A 33 -11.95 -10.51 14.62
N VAL A 34 -12.71 -9.42 14.44
CA VAL A 34 -12.83 -8.78 13.13
C VAL A 34 -11.54 -8.05 12.76
N LEU A 35 -10.87 -7.44 13.75
CA LEU A 35 -9.56 -6.83 13.53
C LEU A 35 -8.52 -7.86 13.09
N ASP A 36 -8.48 -9.04 13.72
CA ASP A 36 -7.57 -10.13 13.32
C ASP A 36 -7.80 -10.57 11.86
N ILE A 37 -9.06 -10.77 11.46
CA ILE A 37 -9.40 -11.11 10.06
C ILE A 37 -8.91 -10.02 9.11
N LEU A 38 -9.14 -8.75 9.44
CA LEU A 38 -8.74 -7.62 8.60
C LEU A 38 -7.21 -7.49 8.53
N LEU A 39 -6.49 -7.67 9.64
CA LEU A 39 -5.02 -7.69 9.66
C LEU A 39 -4.47 -8.85 8.82
N SER A 40 -5.01 -10.06 8.99
CA SER A 40 -4.63 -11.21 8.16
C SER A 40 -4.89 -10.95 6.68
N LEU A 41 -6.05 -10.38 6.32
CA LEU A 41 -6.37 -10.01 4.95
C LEU A 41 -5.38 -8.97 4.40
N SER A 42 -5.00 -7.97 5.21
CA SER A 42 -4.00 -6.97 4.83
C SER A 42 -2.65 -7.63 4.49
N ILE A 43 -2.19 -8.57 5.32
CA ILE A 43 -0.92 -9.28 5.12
C ILE A 43 -1.01 -10.16 3.87
N SER A 44 -2.08 -10.95 3.73
CA SER A 44 -2.29 -11.82 2.56
C SER A 44 -2.34 -11.02 1.27
N LEU A 45 -3.09 -9.92 1.23
CA LEU A 45 -3.17 -9.04 0.06
C LEU A 45 -1.81 -8.42 -0.28
N SER A 46 -1.05 -7.99 0.73
CA SER A 46 0.30 -7.45 0.53
C SER A 46 1.25 -8.47 -0.10
N ILE A 47 1.18 -9.74 0.32
CA ILE A 47 1.97 -10.83 -0.25
C ILE A 47 1.55 -11.11 -1.70
N VAL A 48 0.25 -11.16 -1.99
CA VAL A 48 -0.25 -11.34 -3.36
C VAL A 48 0.25 -10.22 -4.26
N ILE A 49 0.12 -8.97 -3.83
CA ILE A 49 0.61 -7.80 -4.58
C ILE A 49 2.12 -7.90 -4.82
N LEU A 50 2.90 -8.29 -3.81
CA LEU A 50 4.35 -8.48 -3.93
C LEU A 50 4.70 -9.53 -4.99
N ILE A 51 4.07 -10.71 -4.92
CA ILE A 51 4.31 -11.80 -5.87
C ILE A 51 3.90 -11.35 -7.28
N THR A 52 2.71 -10.76 -7.45
CA THR A 52 2.26 -10.24 -8.74
C THR A 52 3.24 -9.21 -9.31
N GLY A 53 3.77 -8.32 -8.47
CA GLY A 53 4.77 -7.34 -8.88
C GLY A 53 6.09 -7.94 -9.36
N ILE A 54 6.55 -9.05 -8.75
CA ILE A 54 7.80 -9.73 -9.13
C ILE A 54 7.68 -10.42 -10.50
N TYR A 55 6.50 -10.94 -10.84
CA TYR A 55 6.30 -11.70 -12.08
C TYR A 55 5.81 -10.86 -13.28
N ILE A 56 5.53 -9.57 -13.09
CA ILE A 56 5.03 -8.71 -14.17
C ILE A 56 6.13 -8.43 -15.21
N ARG A 57 5.81 -8.54 -16.51
CA ARG A 57 6.77 -8.29 -17.61
C ARG A 57 6.64 -6.91 -18.22
N LYS A 58 5.41 -6.40 -18.35
CA LYS A 58 5.14 -5.05 -18.86
C LYS A 58 4.34 -4.24 -17.84
N PRO A 59 4.60 -2.93 -17.69
CA PRO A 59 3.83 -2.08 -16.78
C PRO A 59 2.32 -2.13 -17.03
N LEU A 60 1.91 -2.19 -18.30
CA LEU A 60 0.51 -2.24 -18.71
C LEU A 60 -0.22 -3.54 -18.32
N ASP A 61 0.51 -4.64 -18.09
CA ASP A 61 -0.10 -5.91 -17.68
C ASP A 61 -0.68 -5.81 -16.26
N PHE A 62 -0.23 -4.82 -15.46
CA PHE A 62 -0.76 -4.54 -14.13
C PHE A 62 -1.07 -3.05 -13.95
N SER A 63 -1.83 -2.49 -14.89
CA SER A 63 -2.23 -1.07 -14.87
C SER A 63 -3.01 -0.64 -13.62
N VAL A 64 -3.64 -1.57 -12.89
CA VAL A 64 -4.40 -1.32 -11.65
C VAL A 64 -3.48 -1.15 -10.42
N PHE A 65 -2.20 -1.48 -10.54
CA PHE A 65 -1.24 -1.46 -9.42
C PHE A 65 -1.17 -0.13 -8.65
N PRO A 66 -1.08 1.06 -9.28
CA PRO A 66 -0.95 2.32 -8.55
C PRO A 66 -2.19 2.61 -7.69
N SER A 67 -3.38 2.39 -8.23
CA SER A 67 -4.65 2.56 -7.51
C SER A 67 -4.80 1.52 -6.40
N MET A 68 -4.36 0.29 -6.63
CA MET A 68 -4.38 -0.77 -5.62
C MET A 68 -3.44 -0.45 -4.45
N LEU A 69 -2.24 0.10 -4.72
CA LEU A 69 -1.34 0.60 -3.68
C LEU A 69 -2.01 1.68 -2.84
N LEU A 70 -2.66 2.67 -3.46
CA LEU A 70 -3.33 3.74 -2.72
C LEU A 70 -4.42 3.22 -1.78
N ILE A 71 -5.30 2.34 -2.28
CA ILE A 71 -6.39 1.76 -1.48
C ILE A 71 -5.85 0.88 -0.36
N THR A 72 -4.83 0.06 -0.63
CA THR A 72 -4.23 -0.81 0.39
C THR A 72 -3.49 -0.02 1.46
N THR A 73 -2.83 1.08 1.10
CA THR A 73 -2.22 2.00 2.08
C THR A 73 -3.28 2.66 2.97
N LEU A 74 -4.37 3.17 2.39
CA LEU A 74 -5.47 3.73 3.18
C LEU A 74 -6.09 2.69 4.13
N TYR A 75 -6.27 1.46 3.64
CA TYR A 75 -6.73 0.35 4.44
C TYR A 75 -5.80 0.06 5.62
N ARG A 76 -4.48 0.00 5.37
CA ARG A 76 -3.46 -0.18 6.42
C ARG A 76 -3.51 0.94 7.45
N LEU A 77 -3.64 2.19 7.02
CA LEU A 77 -3.74 3.34 7.92
C LEU A 77 -4.95 3.23 8.86
N ALA A 78 -6.12 2.85 8.31
CA ALA A 78 -7.32 2.65 9.13
C ALA A 78 -7.17 1.49 10.12
N LEU A 79 -6.55 0.38 9.70
CA LEU A 79 -6.27 -0.74 10.61
C LEU A 79 -5.30 -0.36 11.73
N ASN A 80 -4.27 0.44 11.44
CA ASN A 80 -3.36 0.95 12.47
C ASN A 80 -4.12 1.76 13.53
N ILE A 81 -5.05 2.62 13.11
CA ILE A 81 -5.85 3.46 14.02
C ILE A 81 -6.84 2.61 14.82
N ALA A 82 -7.53 1.67 14.17
CA ALA A 82 -8.43 0.74 14.84
C ALA A 82 -7.69 -0.14 15.86
N ALA A 83 -6.50 -0.65 15.49
CA ALA A 83 -5.63 -1.44 16.36
C ALA A 83 -5.14 -0.63 17.56
N THR A 84 -4.64 0.60 17.34
CA THR A 84 -4.29 1.54 18.41
C THR A 84 -5.41 1.67 19.42
N ARG A 85 -6.62 1.97 18.95
CA ARG A 85 -7.78 2.16 19.83
C ARG A 85 -8.11 0.90 20.62
N LEU A 86 -8.06 -0.27 19.98
CA LEU A 86 -8.33 -1.54 20.66
C LEU A 86 -7.28 -1.85 21.73
N VAL A 87 -5.99 -1.66 21.41
CA VAL A 87 -4.87 -1.86 22.33
C VAL A 87 -4.95 -0.92 23.53
N LEU A 88 -5.24 0.36 23.31
CA LEU A 88 -5.32 1.34 24.41
C LEU A 88 -6.56 1.16 25.29
N LEU A 89 -7.70 0.74 24.73
CA LEU A 89 -8.94 0.56 25.49
C LEU A 89 -9.00 -0.76 26.24
N ARG A 90 -8.50 -1.85 25.63
CA ARG A 90 -8.60 -3.20 26.18
C ARG A 90 -7.29 -3.79 26.65
N GLY A 91 -6.16 -3.13 26.39
CA GLY A 91 -4.84 -3.63 26.80
C GLY A 91 -4.69 -3.83 28.32
N ALA A 92 -5.47 -3.10 29.12
CA ALA A 92 -5.53 -3.28 30.58
C ALA A 92 -6.22 -4.58 31.02
N GLU A 93 -7.06 -5.19 30.15
CA GLU A 93 -7.76 -6.45 30.44
C GLU A 93 -6.87 -7.69 30.20
N GLY A 94 -5.66 -7.50 29.64
CA GLY A 94 -4.66 -8.54 29.36
C GLY A 94 -4.14 -8.51 27.93
N THR A 95 -3.02 -9.20 27.68
CA THR A 95 -2.36 -9.25 26.35
C THR A 95 -3.23 -9.87 25.26
N ASP A 96 -4.19 -10.71 25.63
CA ASP A 96 -5.09 -11.43 24.71
C ASP A 96 -6.21 -10.52 24.17
N ALA A 97 -6.47 -9.38 24.83
CA ALA A 97 -7.60 -8.50 24.52
C ALA A 97 -7.36 -7.62 23.28
N ALA A 98 -6.12 -7.52 22.82
CA ALA A 98 -5.72 -6.77 21.62
C ALA A 98 -5.95 -7.52 20.29
N GLY A 99 -6.21 -8.83 20.33
CA GLY A 99 -6.33 -9.70 19.15
C GLY A 99 -5.17 -10.69 19.02
N GLN A 100 -5.46 -11.87 18.47
CA GLN A 100 -4.52 -12.99 18.39
C GLN A 100 -3.36 -12.70 17.44
N VAL A 101 -3.60 -11.96 16.35
CA VAL A 101 -2.55 -11.62 15.38
C VAL A 101 -1.54 -10.69 16.03
N ILE A 102 -2.00 -9.62 16.68
CA ILE A 102 -1.13 -8.64 17.35
C ILE A 102 -0.34 -9.32 18.48
N GLN A 103 -1.01 -10.12 19.31
CA GLN A 103 -0.37 -10.86 20.39
C GLN A 103 0.72 -11.80 19.87
N SER A 104 0.43 -12.59 18.83
CA SER A 104 1.37 -13.55 18.25
C SER A 104 2.61 -12.86 17.67
N PHE A 105 2.41 -11.76 16.94
CA PHE A 105 3.52 -10.95 16.44
C PHE A 105 4.35 -10.33 17.58
N GLY A 106 3.69 -9.82 18.61
CA GLY A 106 4.35 -9.28 19.80
C GLY A 106 5.22 -10.31 20.50
N SER A 107 4.67 -11.50 20.79
CA SER A 107 5.42 -12.59 21.42
C SER A 107 6.58 -13.10 20.56
N PHE A 108 6.38 -13.16 19.24
CA PHE A 108 7.41 -13.58 18.29
C PHE A 108 8.59 -12.60 18.25
N VAL A 109 8.33 -11.29 18.23
CA VAL A 109 9.39 -10.27 18.16
C VAL A 109 10.12 -10.11 19.50
N VAL A 110 9.40 -10.18 20.62
CA VAL A 110 9.97 -9.99 21.96
C VAL A 110 10.77 -11.22 22.41
N GLY A 111 10.37 -12.44 22.01
CA GLY A 111 11.13 -13.66 22.29
C GLY A 111 11.40 -13.91 23.79
N GLY A 112 10.57 -13.35 24.67
CA GLY A 112 10.73 -13.40 26.13
C GLY A 112 11.62 -12.31 26.75
N ASN A 113 12.24 -11.43 25.96
CA ASN A 113 13.03 -10.31 26.47
C ASN A 113 12.60 -8.98 25.83
N TYR A 114 11.92 -8.15 26.62
CA TYR A 114 11.42 -6.84 26.18
C TYR A 114 12.50 -5.90 25.65
N ILE A 115 13.74 -5.99 26.15
CA ILE A 115 14.87 -5.17 25.67
C ILE A 115 15.26 -5.62 24.26
N ILE A 116 15.38 -6.93 24.02
CA ILE A 116 15.67 -7.47 22.68
C ILE A 116 14.54 -7.08 21.72
N GLY A 117 13.29 -7.23 22.14
CA GLY A 117 12.12 -6.81 21.37
C GLY A 117 12.16 -5.33 20.98
N ALA A 118 12.49 -4.44 21.91
CA ALA A 118 12.62 -3.01 21.65
C ALA A 118 13.75 -2.69 20.65
N VAL A 119 14.90 -3.37 20.76
CA VAL A 119 16.01 -3.20 19.81
C VAL A 119 15.60 -3.64 18.40
N ILE A 120 15.00 -4.82 18.26
CA ILE A 120 14.52 -5.33 16.97
C ILE A 120 13.47 -4.39 16.39
N PHE A 121 12.54 -3.91 17.22
CA PHE A 121 11.51 -2.96 16.80
C PHE A 121 12.08 -1.66 16.22
N CYS A 122 13.07 -1.06 16.90
CA CYS A 122 13.76 0.13 16.40
C CYS A 122 14.48 -0.12 15.07
N VAL A 123 15.13 -1.27 14.91
CA VAL A 123 15.77 -1.67 13.65
C VAL A 123 14.75 -1.82 12.53
N LEU A 124 13.61 -2.48 12.79
CA LEU A 124 12.54 -2.65 11.81
C LEU A 124 11.94 -1.31 11.36
N ILE A 125 11.67 -0.39 12.30
CA ILE A 125 11.21 0.96 11.97
C ILE A 125 12.25 1.70 11.12
N ALA A 126 13.53 1.62 11.49
CA ALA A 126 14.61 2.27 10.74
C ALA A 126 14.69 1.74 9.30
N ILE A 127 14.67 0.42 9.11
CA ILE A 127 14.66 -0.21 7.78
C ILE A 127 13.42 0.23 6.99
N GLN A 128 12.23 0.16 7.60
CA GLN A 128 10.97 0.52 6.95
C GLN A 128 10.98 1.97 6.44
N TYR A 129 11.44 2.91 7.28
CA TYR A 129 11.40 4.33 6.93
C TYR A 129 12.57 4.78 6.07
N VAL A 130 13.80 4.56 6.55
CA VAL A 130 15.03 5.10 5.96
C VAL A 130 15.39 4.38 4.67
N VAL A 131 15.24 3.06 4.63
CA VAL A 131 15.67 2.26 3.48
C VAL A 131 14.52 2.04 2.51
N ILE A 132 13.42 1.42 2.98
CA ILE A 132 12.35 0.96 2.10
C ILE A 132 11.55 2.16 1.54
N ASN A 133 10.93 2.97 2.39
CA ASN A 133 10.07 4.05 1.92
C ASN A 133 10.85 5.17 1.22
N HIS A 134 11.92 5.67 1.84
CA HIS A 134 12.71 6.74 1.21
C HIS A 134 13.43 6.26 -0.07
N GLY A 135 13.88 5.01 -0.11
CA GLY A 135 14.44 4.40 -1.31
C GLY A 135 13.41 4.23 -2.43
N SER A 136 12.24 3.67 -2.09
CA SER A 136 11.16 3.43 -3.05
C SER A 136 10.66 4.72 -3.72
N VAL A 137 10.53 5.81 -2.97
CA VAL A 137 10.08 7.10 -3.52
C VAL A 137 11.10 7.64 -4.51
N ARG A 138 12.39 7.64 -4.14
CA ARG A 138 13.46 8.11 -5.03
C ARG A 138 13.52 7.28 -6.31
N ILE A 139 13.40 5.97 -6.20
CA ILE A 139 13.39 5.08 -7.37
C ILE A 139 12.17 5.39 -8.25
N SER A 140 10.97 5.50 -7.68
CA SER A 140 9.75 5.80 -8.43
C SER A 140 9.81 7.16 -9.13
N GLU A 141 10.26 8.21 -8.45
CA GLU A 141 10.37 9.56 -9.01
C GLU A 141 11.35 9.60 -10.19
N VAL A 142 12.52 8.99 -10.02
CA VAL A 142 13.56 8.97 -11.04
C VAL A 142 13.15 8.11 -12.23
N THR A 143 12.56 6.94 -12.01
CA THR A 143 12.04 6.08 -13.08
C THR A 143 10.90 6.76 -13.83
N ALA A 144 9.95 7.37 -13.12
CA ALA A 144 8.84 8.06 -13.77
C ALA A 144 9.36 9.22 -14.63
N ARG A 145 10.25 10.06 -14.07
CA ARG A 145 10.84 11.17 -14.81
C ARG A 145 11.60 10.71 -16.05
N PHE A 146 12.50 9.73 -15.92
CA PHE A 146 13.28 9.27 -17.07
C PHE A 146 12.43 8.57 -18.12
N THR A 147 11.41 7.82 -17.73
CA THR A 147 10.48 7.23 -18.70
C THR A 147 9.65 8.29 -19.42
N LEU A 148 9.21 9.34 -18.71
CA LEU A 148 8.49 10.47 -19.29
C LEU A 148 9.38 11.30 -20.25
N ASP A 149 10.63 11.56 -19.84
CA ASP A 149 11.62 12.27 -20.67
C ASP A 149 11.96 11.48 -21.95
N ALA A 150 11.85 10.15 -21.93
CA ALA A 150 12.06 9.28 -23.08
C ALA A 150 10.86 9.19 -24.04
N LEU A 151 9.67 9.70 -23.67
CA LEU A 151 8.45 9.58 -24.48
C LEU A 151 8.58 10.21 -25.88
N PRO A 152 9.10 11.44 -26.06
CA PRO A 152 9.23 12.02 -27.39
C PRO A 152 10.12 11.18 -28.30
N GLY A 153 11.22 10.62 -27.76
CA GLY A 153 12.11 9.73 -28.50
C GLY A 153 11.41 8.44 -28.94
N LYS A 154 10.65 7.80 -28.05
CA LYS A 154 9.83 6.63 -28.38
C LYS A 154 8.72 6.95 -29.39
N GLN A 155 8.13 8.14 -29.35
CA GLN A 155 7.13 8.59 -30.34
C GLN A 155 7.79 8.81 -31.71
N MET A 156 8.91 9.52 -31.76
CA MET A 156 9.67 9.76 -32.99
C MET A 156 10.12 8.45 -33.64
N SER A 157 10.51 7.44 -32.86
CA SER A 157 10.85 6.12 -33.43
C SER A 157 9.65 5.44 -34.09
N ILE A 158 8.44 5.58 -33.52
CA ILE A 158 7.22 5.04 -34.14
C ILE A 158 6.92 5.78 -35.44
N ASP A 159 7.09 7.10 -35.46
CA ASP A 159 6.85 7.93 -36.65
C ASP A 159 7.88 7.62 -37.75
N ALA A 160 9.14 7.38 -37.38
CA ALA A 160 10.19 6.96 -38.30
C ALA A 160 9.92 5.57 -38.89
N ASP A 161 9.49 4.61 -38.07
CA ASP A 161 9.13 3.26 -38.53
C ASP A 161 7.93 3.28 -39.50
N LEU A 162 6.93 4.13 -39.23
CA LEU A 162 5.76 4.30 -40.10
C LEU A 162 6.16 4.97 -41.43
N ASN A 163 6.93 6.05 -41.37
CA ASN A 163 7.42 6.75 -42.56
C ASN A 163 8.37 5.88 -43.40
N GLY A 164 9.13 4.98 -42.76
CA GLY A 164 10.00 4.00 -43.41
C GLY A 164 9.28 2.77 -43.94
N GLY A 165 7.96 2.64 -43.73
CA GLY A 165 7.15 1.50 -44.17
C GLY A 165 7.44 0.19 -43.41
N LEU A 166 8.10 0.25 -42.25
CA LEU A 166 8.38 -0.92 -41.41
C LEU A 166 7.14 -1.38 -40.61
N ILE A 167 6.21 -0.46 -40.35
CA ILE A 167 4.93 -0.70 -39.68
C ILE A 167 3.79 -0.03 -40.45
N ASP A 168 2.56 -0.52 -40.25
CA ASP A 168 1.35 0.10 -40.78
C ASP A 168 0.73 1.12 -39.80
N GLU A 169 -0.26 1.88 -40.27
CA GLU A 169 -0.96 2.89 -39.47
C GLU A 169 -1.67 2.29 -38.24
N ALA A 170 -2.15 1.04 -38.35
CA ALA A 170 -2.87 0.37 -37.27
C ALA A 170 -1.94 0.00 -36.11
N GLU A 171 -0.77 -0.56 -36.43
CA GLU A 171 0.28 -0.91 -35.49
C GLU A 171 0.92 0.35 -34.90
N ALA A 172 1.17 1.40 -35.70
CA ALA A 172 1.64 2.68 -35.20
C ALA A 172 0.66 3.27 -34.17
N ARG A 173 -0.65 3.24 -34.45
CA ARG A 173 -1.69 3.70 -33.53
C ARG A 173 -1.73 2.87 -32.25
N ARG A 174 -1.56 1.55 -32.35
CA ARG A 174 -1.51 0.65 -31.18
C ARG A 174 -0.30 0.96 -30.30
N ARG A 175 0.90 1.07 -30.88
CA ARG A 175 2.12 1.41 -30.13
C ARG A 175 2.05 2.77 -29.45
N ARG A 176 1.46 3.77 -30.11
CA ARG A 176 1.21 5.10 -29.49
C ARG A 176 0.25 5.00 -28.30
N ARG A 177 -0.79 4.17 -28.37
CA ARG A 177 -1.70 3.92 -27.23
C ARG A 177 -0.98 3.24 -26.07
N ASP A 178 -0.21 2.20 -26.34
CA ASP A 178 0.57 1.49 -25.32
C ASP A 178 1.57 2.45 -24.65
N LEU A 179 2.25 3.28 -25.44
CA LEU A 179 3.17 4.30 -24.94
C LEU A 179 2.47 5.36 -24.05
N SER A 180 1.26 5.79 -24.43
CA SER A 180 0.46 6.69 -23.62
C SER A 180 0.04 6.05 -22.29
N GLY A 181 -0.34 4.77 -22.30
CA GLY A 181 -0.68 4.05 -21.07
C GLY A 181 0.53 3.81 -20.17
N GLU A 182 1.72 3.60 -20.74
CA GLU A 182 2.97 3.51 -19.99
C GLU A 182 3.26 4.83 -19.26
N ALA A 183 3.08 5.97 -19.95
CA ALA A 183 3.23 7.30 -19.36
C ALA A 183 2.25 7.54 -18.19
N GLU A 184 0.98 7.19 -18.38
CA GLU A 184 -0.05 7.31 -17.34
C GLU A 184 0.27 6.43 -16.12
N PHE A 185 0.69 5.19 -16.35
CA PHE A 185 1.09 4.26 -15.30
C PHE A 185 2.24 4.83 -14.46
N TYR A 186 3.32 5.30 -15.08
CA TYR A 186 4.47 5.85 -14.35
C TYR A 186 4.13 7.16 -13.63
N GLY A 187 3.26 8.00 -14.22
CA GLY A 187 2.74 9.20 -13.55
C GLY A 187 1.91 8.87 -12.31
N ALA A 188 1.00 7.89 -12.41
CA ALA A 188 0.21 7.42 -11.28
C ALA A 188 1.06 6.73 -10.20
N MET A 189 2.10 5.99 -10.60
CA MET A 189 3.05 5.34 -9.71
C MET A 189 3.87 6.33 -8.86
N ASP A 190 4.33 7.45 -9.44
CA ASP A 190 5.02 8.50 -8.66
C ASP A 190 4.10 9.06 -7.57
N GLY A 191 2.84 9.36 -7.92
CA GLY A 191 1.83 9.83 -6.98
C GLY A 191 1.55 8.82 -5.86
N ALA A 192 1.32 7.55 -6.21
CA ALA A 192 1.07 6.48 -5.24
C ALA A 192 2.27 6.26 -4.30
N SER A 193 3.49 6.27 -4.82
CA SER A 193 4.72 6.08 -4.02
C SER A 193 4.98 7.23 -3.04
N ARG A 194 4.66 8.48 -3.40
CA ARG A 194 4.72 9.62 -2.46
C ARG A 194 3.65 9.51 -1.37
N PHE A 195 2.48 8.95 -1.67
CA PHE A 195 1.44 8.71 -0.67
C PHE A 195 1.87 7.67 0.37
N THR A 196 2.44 6.54 -0.08
CA THR A 196 2.93 5.49 0.83
C THR A 196 4.08 5.97 1.74
N GLN A 197 4.91 6.89 1.26
CA GLN A 197 5.92 7.55 2.10
C GLN A 197 5.30 8.31 3.28
N ARG A 198 4.21 9.04 3.03
CA ARG A 198 3.52 9.82 4.07
C ARG A 198 2.80 8.92 5.06
N ASP A 199 2.24 7.80 4.61
CA ASP A 199 1.67 6.77 5.49
C ASP A 199 2.71 6.19 6.45
N ALA A 200 3.94 5.99 5.99
CA ALA A 200 5.02 5.52 6.86
C ALA A 200 5.36 6.51 7.98
N ILE A 201 5.39 7.81 7.67
CA ILE A 201 5.58 8.86 8.68
C ILE A 201 4.42 8.83 9.68
N ALA A 202 3.18 8.73 9.19
CA ALA A 202 1.99 8.63 10.05
C ALA A 202 2.07 7.40 10.96
N SER A 203 2.49 6.24 10.45
CA SER A 203 2.64 5.01 11.23
C SER A 203 3.69 5.14 12.35
N ILE A 204 4.78 5.85 12.12
CA ILE A 204 5.79 6.14 13.15
C ILE A 204 5.23 7.07 14.23
N ILE A 205 4.47 8.10 13.83
CA ILE A 205 3.80 9.01 14.77
C ILE A 205 2.79 8.24 15.63
N ILE A 206 1.92 7.45 15.00
CA ILE A 206 0.94 6.59 15.69
C ILE A 206 1.65 5.66 16.68
N THR A 207 2.75 5.04 16.26
CA THR A 207 3.57 4.20 17.14
C THR A 207 4.09 4.96 18.36
N GLY A 208 4.67 6.15 18.16
CA GLY A 208 5.17 6.97 19.26
C GLY A 208 4.06 7.34 20.24
N VAL A 209 2.89 7.73 19.72
CA VAL A 209 1.69 8.01 20.52
C VAL A 209 1.25 6.75 21.28
N ASN A 210 1.23 5.59 20.65
CA ASN A 210 0.86 4.32 21.30
C ASN A 210 1.80 3.96 22.45
N ILE A 211 3.10 4.13 22.26
CA ILE A 211 4.10 3.84 23.30
C ILE A 211 3.88 4.77 24.49
N ILE A 212 3.76 6.08 24.26
CA ILE A 212 3.54 7.07 25.33
C ILE A 212 2.20 6.82 26.03
N ALA A 213 1.11 6.69 25.29
CA ALA A 213 -0.22 6.45 25.85
C ALA A 213 -0.30 5.10 26.58
N GLY A 214 0.33 4.06 26.04
CA GLY A 214 0.39 2.73 26.65
C GLY A 214 1.14 2.75 27.98
N PHE A 215 2.27 3.46 28.08
CA PHE A 215 2.96 3.66 29.36
C PHE A 215 2.13 4.47 30.34
N LEU A 216 1.46 5.53 29.88
CA LEU A 216 0.60 6.34 30.76
C LEU A 216 -0.58 5.53 31.32
N ILE A 217 -1.27 4.74 30.48
CA ILE A 217 -2.41 3.92 30.90
C ILE A 217 -1.98 2.68 31.71
N GLY A 218 -0.81 2.10 31.40
CA GLY A 218 -0.32 0.89 32.07
C GLY A 218 0.36 1.14 33.42
N VAL A 219 0.78 2.37 33.70
CA VAL A 219 1.43 2.76 34.97
C VAL A 219 0.44 3.42 35.95
N LEU A 220 -0.64 4.05 35.46
CA LEU A 220 -1.74 4.60 36.27
C LEU A 220 -2.80 3.55 36.59
#